data_AF-A0A167VYC1-F1
#
_entry.id   AF-A0A167VYC1-F1
#
_cell.length_a   1.000
_cell.length_b   1.000
_cell.length_c   1.000
_cell.angle_alpha   90.00
_cell.angle_beta   90.00
_cell.angle_gamma   90.00
#
_symmetry.space_group_name_H-M   'P 1'
#
loop_
_entity.id
_entity.type
_entity.pdbx_description
1 polymer ?
#
loop_
_entity_poly.entity_id
_entity_poly.type
_entity_poly.pdbx_seq_one_letter_code
_entity_poly.pdbx_strand_id
1 'polypeptide(L)'
;MEECQVYQVIFFREKLALFAEHEHDGGGSMFTLAGTGEAPRYAEEHVEVSPFRHPRYAGSKLLGTMRRDEIGGAWQLCAAYVEENTRKDEERKEKERKDEERKDEERKDKDDGPRHPDITTWCVAVADLLVREGAIVMRPWWEPLPTKRGA
;
A
#
# COMPACT_ATOMS: atom_id res chain seq x y z
N MET A 1 -10.24 14.65 -21.08
CA MET A 1 -10.04 14.00 -19.76
C MET A 1 -8.80 13.15 -19.92
N GLU A 2 -7.72 13.50 -19.23
CA GLU A 2 -6.42 12.85 -19.43
C GLU A 2 -6.32 11.67 -18.46
N GLU A 3 -6.27 10.45 -19.02
CA GLU A 3 -6.06 9.21 -18.26
C GLU A 3 -4.56 8.98 -18.07
N CYS A 4 -4.19 8.66 -16.84
CA CYS A 4 -2.83 8.41 -16.40
C CYS A 4 -2.63 6.92 -16.17
N GLN A 5 -1.46 6.39 -16.50
CA GLN A 5 -1.13 5.01 -16.18
C GLN A 5 -0.67 4.90 -14.73
N VAL A 6 -1.23 3.94 -14.00
CA VAL A 6 -0.90 3.73 -12.57
C VAL A 6 -0.15 2.42 -12.40
N TYR A 7 1.03 2.52 -11.81
CA TYR A 7 1.96 1.43 -11.63
C TYR A 7 2.18 1.15 -10.15
N GLN A 8 2.23 -0.13 -9.80
CA GLN A 8 2.85 -0.61 -8.58
C GLN A 8 4.35 -0.70 -8.81
N VAL A 9 5.12 -0.04 -7.95
CA VAL A 9 6.57 0.05 -8.02
C VAL A 9 7.15 -0.62 -6.79
N ILE A 10 7.83 -1.73 -6.96
CA ILE A 10 8.41 -2.49 -5.86
C ILE A 10 9.87 -2.10 -5.72
N PHE A 11 10.23 -1.44 -4.60
CA PHE A 11 11.64 -1.29 -4.23
C PHE A 11 12.06 -2.54 -3.45
N PHE A 12 13.25 -3.04 -3.72
CA PHE A 12 13.75 -4.22 -3.02
C PHE A 12 13.75 -4.01 -1.50
N ARG A 13 12.99 -4.84 -0.79
CA ARG A 13 13.01 -5.09 0.67
C ARG A 13 12.67 -3.95 1.65
N GLU A 14 12.60 -2.69 1.22
CA GLU A 14 12.45 -1.57 2.17
C GLU A 14 11.25 -0.66 1.92
N LYS A 15 10.79 -0.55 0.67
CA LYS A 15 9.75 0.41 0.26
C LYS A 15 8.91 -0.15 -0.87
N LEU A 16 7.68 0.35 -0.98
CA LEU A 16 6.84 0.08 -2.13
C LEU A 16 6.11 1.38 -2.49
N ALA A 17 6.02 1.74 -3.77
CA ALA A 17 5.24 2.90 -4.20
C ALA A 17 4.14 2.58 -5.22
N LEU A 18 3.16 3.46 -5.29
CA LEU A 18 2.25 3.61 -6.41
C LEU A 18 2.70 4.82 -7.23
N PHE A 19 2.78 4.70 -8.54
CA PHE A 19 3.22 5.76 -9.44
C PHE A 19 2.16 6.02 -10.50
N ALA A 20 1.66 7.24 -10.56
CA ALA A 20 0.76 7.72 -11.61
C ALA A 20 1.57 8.55 -12.62
N GLU A 21 1.74 8.02 -13.82
CA GLU A 21 2.44 8.66 -14.93
C GLU A 21 1.49 9.60 -15.69
N HIS A 22 1.78 10.90 -15.67
CA HIS A 22 0.92 11.94 -16.26
C HIS A 22 1.67 13.06 -16.98
N GLU A 23 3.00 12.99 -17.04
CA GLU A 23 3.82 13.92 -17.81
C GLU A 23 4.33 13.30 -19.10
N HIS A 24 4.57 14.14 -20.11
CA HIS A 24 4.99 13.72 -21.44
C HIS A 24 6.35 12.99 -21.46
N ASP A 25 7.27 13.35 -20.56
CA ASP A 25 8.59 12.71 -20.44
C ASP A 25 8.56 11.50 -19.48
N GLY A 26 7.36 11.10 -19.08
CA GLY A 26 7.06 9.98 -18.20
C GLY A 26 7.18 10.31 -16.71
N GLY A 27 7.32 11.59 -16.35
CA GLY A 27 7.15 12.05 -14.99
C GLY A 27 5.71 11.89 -14.47
N GLY A 28 5.53 12.13 -13.17
CA GLY A 28 4.26 11.86 -12.52
C GLY A 28 4.24 12.09 -11.02
N SER A 29 3.29 11.43 -10.36
CA SER A 29 3.13 11.49 -8.91
C SER A 29 3.33 10.11 -8.30
N MET A 30 4.07 10.05 -7.20
CA MET A 30 4.43 8.82 -6.51
C MET A 30 3.96 8.84 -5.07
N PHE A 31 3.23 7.82 -4.67
CA PHE A 31 2.85 7.57 -3.28
C PHE A 31 3.69 6.41 -2.74
N THR A 32 4.64 6.70 -1.86
CA THR A 32 5.57 5.71 -1.31
C THR A 32 5.12 5.26 0.06
N LEU A 33 5.06 3.96 0.27
CA LEU A 33 4.93 3.27 1.54
C LEU A 33 6.31 2.77 1.97
N ALA A 34 6.67 3.01 3.23
CA ALA A 34 7.92 2.58 3.85
C ALA A 34 7.68 2.02 5.26
N GLY A 35 8.41 0.98 5.64
CA GLY A 35 8.34 0.39 6.98
C GLY A 35 8.34 -1.14 6.95
N THR A 36 9.23 -1.74 7.72
CA THR A 36 9.30 -3.20 7.90
C THR A 36 9.11 -3.52 9.38
N GLY A 37 8.00 -4.17 9.75
CA GLY A 37 7.77 -4.60 11.13
C GLY A 37 7.35 -3.51 12.12
N GLU A 38 7.09 -2.28 11.67
CA GLU A 38 6.57 -1.15 12.45
C GLU A 38 5.39 -0.48 11.72
N ALA A 39 4.85 0.60 12.31
CA ALA A 39 3.81 1.43 11.69
C ALA A 39 4.24 1.92 10.29
N PRO A 40 3.46 1.65 9.23
CA PRO A 40 3.79 2.09 7.88
C PRO A 40 3.82 3.62 7.78
N ARG A 41 4.90 4.16 7.24
CA ARG A 41 5.04 5.57 6.88
C ARG A 41 4.72 5.76 5.41
N TYR A 42 4.11 6.88 5.06
CA TYR A 42 3.84 7.22 3.67
C TYR A 42 4.43 8.59 3.29
N ALA A 43 4.67 8.79 1.99
CA ALA A 43 5.12 10.04 1.42
C ALA A 43 4.55 10.22 0.01
N GLU A 44 4.13 11.45 -0.31
CA GLU A 44 3.76 11.87 -1.66
C GLU A 44 4.91 12.65 -2.28
N GLU A 45 5.33 12.24 -3.47
CA GLU A 45 6.46 12.83 -4.19
C GLU A 45 6.06 13.12 -5.63
N HIS A 46 6.53 14.24 -6.18
CA HIS A 46 6.47 14.50 -7.60
C HIS A 46 7.78 14.04 -8.26
N VAL A 47 7.67 13.32 -9.36
CA VAL A 47 8.81 12.72 -10.07
C VAL A 47 8.87 13.30 -11.47
N GLU A 48 9.96 14.01 -11.81
CA GLU A 48 10.09 14.71 -13.10
C GLU A 48 10.33 13.79 -14.30
N VAL A 49 10.78 12.55 -14.06
CA VAL A 49 11.11 11.59 -15.12
C VAL A 49 10.63 10.19 -14.77
N SER A 50 10.32 9.38 -15.79
CA SER A 50 9.82 8.03 -15.56
C SER A 50 10.75 7.21 -14.68
N PRO A 51 10.25 6.67 -13.55
CA PRO A 51 11.04 5.80 -12.70
C PRO A 51 11.48 4.56 -13.47
N PHE A 52 10.74 4.10 -14.48
CA PHE A 52 11.13 2.93 -15.28
C PHE A 52 12.38 3.12 -16.13
N ARG A 53 12.84 4.36 -16.33
CA ARG A 53 14.13 4.65 -16.98
C ARG A 53 15.32 4.48 -16.03
N HIS A 54 15.09 4.31 -14.72
CA HIS A 54 16.15 4.17 -13.73
C HIS A 54 16.26 2.71 -13.25
N PRO A 55 17.47 2.12 -13.23
CA PRO A 55 17.71 0.72 -12.84
C PRO A 55 17.19 0.29 -11.46
N ARG A 56 16.89 1.24 -10.57
CA ARG A 56 16.40 0.97 -9.21
C ARG A 56 14.94 0.51 -9.17
N TYR A 57 14.22 0.64 -10.30
CA TYR A 57 12.79 0.33 -10.43
C TYR A 57 12.56 -0.94 -11.27
N ALA A 58 13.48 -1.90 -11.21
CA ALA A 58 13.52 -3.12 -12.03
C ALA A 58 12.34 -4.09 -11.84
N GLY A 59 11.41 -3.79 -10.90
CA GLY A 59 10.15 -4.50 -10.72
C GLY A 59 8.99 -3.53 -10.63
N SER A 60 8.16 -3.49 -11.68
CA SER A 60 6.92 -2.73 -11.67
C SER A 60 5.79 -3.48 -12.36
N LYS A 61 4.56 -3.23 -11.89
CA LYS A 61 3.35 -3.84 -12.44
C LYS A 61 2.32 -2.77 -12.71
N LEU A 62 1.82 -2.72 -13.94
CA LEU A 62 0.73 -1.82 -14.32
C LEU A 62 -0.57 -2.29 -13.63
N LEU A 63 -1.14 -1.42 -12.80
CA LEU A 63 -2.38 -1.67 -12.07
C LEU A 63 -3.60 -1.29 -12.91
N GLY A 64 -3.51 -0.19 -13.65
CA GLY A 64 -4.63 0.29 -14.46
C GLY A 64 -4.46 1.75 -14.88
N THR A 65 -5.59 2.42 -15.05
CA THR A 65 -5.65 3.84 -15.38
C THR A 65 -6.47 4.60 -14.34
N MET A 66 -6.06 5.84 -14.07
CA MET A 66 -6.72 6.78 -13.16
C MET A 66 -6.82 8.12 -13.86
N ARG A 67 -7.84 8.92 -13.58
CA ARG A 67 -7.90 10.27 -14.15
C ARG A 67 -6.94 11.20 -13.43
N ARG A 68 -6.30 12.11 -14.18
CA ARG A 68 -5.32 13.05 -13.63
C ARG A 68 -5.86 13.89 -12.46
N ASP A 69 -7.13 14.28 -12.52
CA ASP A 69 -7.80 15.07 -11.48
C ASP A 69 -8.13 14.27 -10.21
N GLU A 70 -8.11 12.94 -10.27
CA GLU A 70 -8.41 12.05 -9.15
C GLU A 70 -7.16 11.66 -8.35
N ILE A 71 -5.96 11.93 -8.86
CA ILE A 71 -4.68 11.57 -8.23
C ILE A 71 -4.59 12.06 -6.78
N GLY A 72 -4.91 13.34 -6.55
CA GLY A 72 -4.85 13.91 -5.19
C GLY A 72 -5.83 13.24 -4.22
N GLY A 73 -7.05 12.95 -4.68
CA GLY A 73 -8.05 12.25 -3.87
C GLY A 73 -7.66 10.80 -3.58
N ALA A 74 -7.08 10.12 -4.57
CA ALA A 74 -6.56 8.76 -4.42
C ALA A 74 -5.45 8.68 -3.37
N TRP A 75 -4.50 9.63 -3.36
CA TRP A 75 -3.43 9.65 -2.35
C TRP A 75 -3.94 9.98 -0.95
N GLN A 76 -4.90 10.92 -0.83
CA GLN A 76 -5.55 11.21 0.45
C GLN A 76 -6.29 9.99 1.01
N LEU A 77 -6.98 9.24 0.14
CA LEU A 77 -7.65 7.99 0.51
C LEU A 77 -6.64 6.94 0.99
N CYS A 78 -5.51 6.80 0.30
CA CYS A 78 -4.41 5.91 0.71
C CYS A 78 -3.83 6.31 2.07
N ALA A 79 -3.55 7.60 2.26
CA ALA A 79 -3.04 8.16 3.50
C ALA A 79 -3.99 7.88 4.67
N ALA A 80 -5.28 8.18 4.51
CA ALA A 80 -6.30 7.94 5.53
C ALA A 80 -6.40 6.46 5.91
N TYR A 81 -6.32 5.55 4.93
CA TYR A 81 -6.32 4.12 5.18
C TYR A 81 -5.09 3.67 5.99
N VAL A 82 -3.91 4.17 5.64
CA VAL A 82 -2.66 3.84 6.35
C VAL A 82 -2.70 4.34 7.79
N GLU A 83 -3.18 5.58 8.01
CA GLU A 83 -3.31 6.18 9.34
C GLU A 83 -4.33 5.44 10.21
N GLU A 84 -5.50 5.13 9.67
CA GLU A 84 -6.56 4.44 10.44
C GLU A 84 -6.09 3.07 10.91
N ASN A 85 -5.47 2.29 10.03
CA ASN A 85 -5.01 0.95 10.40
C ASN A 85 -3.75 1.01 11.30
N THR A 86 -2.90 2.02 11.15
CA THR A 86 -1.81 2.27 12.10
C THR A 86 -2.34 2.54 13.51
N ARG A 87 -3.36 3.40 13.63
CA ARG A 87 -4.02 3.68 14.91
C ARG A 87 -4.64 2.42 15.52
N LYS A 88 -5.35 1.61 14.71
CA LYS A 88 -5.93 0.33 15.19
C LYS A 88 -4.87 -0.63 15.70
N ASP A 89 -3.71 -0.68 15.04
CA ASP A 89 -2.59 -1.51 15.49
C ASP A 89 -1.99 -1.00 16.82
N GLU A 90 -1.87 0.31 17.01
CA GLU A 90 -1.42 0.90 18.28
C GLU A 90 -2.41 0.62 19.43
N GLU A 91 -3.71 0.80 19.19
CA GLU A 91 -4.77 0.48 20.15
C GLU A 91 -4.74 -1.00 20.54
N ARG A 92 -4.48 -1.88 19.56
CA ARG A 92 -4.35 -3.32 19.81
C ARG A 92 -3.14 -3.64 20.67
N LYS A 93 -1.97 -3.03 20.39
CA LYS A 93 -0.76 -3.18 21.21
C LYS A 93 -0.95 -2.68 22.63
N GLU A 94 -1.63 -1.55 22.81
CA GLU A 94 -1.91 -1.03 24.16
C GLU A 94 -2.83 -1.97 24.94
N LYS A 95 -3.84 -2.54 24.27
CA LYS A 95 -4.74 -3.53 24.87
C LYS A 95 -4.00 -4.82 25.23
N GLU A 96 -3.17 -5.34 24.32
CA GLU A 96 -2.33 -6.53 24.55
C GLU A 96 -1.39 -6.30 25.75
N ARG A 97 -0.74 -5.13 25.86
CA ARG A 97 0.11 -4.79 27.01
C ARG A 97 -0.67 -4.78 28.33
N LYS A 98 -1.88 -4.18 28.34
CA LYS A 98 -2.76 -4.16 29.52
C LYS A 98 -3.27 -5.56 29.89
N ASP A 99 -3.51 -6.41 28.90
CA ASP A 99 -3.96 -7.79 29.10
C ASP A 99 -2.79 -8.71 29.55
N GLU A 100 -1.57 -8.46 29.11
CA GLU A 100 -0.34 -9.12 29.60
C GLU A 100 -0.01 -8.71 31.05
N GLU A 101 -0.08 -7.41 31.37
CA GLU A 101 0.03 -6.92 32.76
C GLU A 101 -1.02 -7.57 33.69
N ARG A 102 -2.18 -7.97 33.15
CA ARG A 102 -3.21 -8.73 33.88
C ARG A 102 -2.96 -10.25 33.92
N LYS A 103 -2.16 -10.80 33.02
CA LYS A 103 -1.88 -12.24 32.88
C LYS A 103 -0.56 -12.68 33.54
N ASP A 104 0.23 -11.76 34.08
CA ASP A 104 1.44 -12.07 34.85
C ASP A 104 1.19 -12.87 36.17
N GLU A 105 -0.04 -13.28 36.46
CA GLU A 105 -0.37 -14.28 37.49
C GLU A 105 -0.42 -15.76 37.01
N GLU A 106 -0.39 -16.06 35.70
CA GLU A 106 -0.37 -17.44 35.20
C GLU A 106 0.65 -17.62 34.05
N ARG A 107 1.81 -18.21 34.37
CA ARG A 107 2.89 -18.44 33.39
C ARG A 107 2.62 -19.57 32.39
N LYS A 108 2.95 -19.23 31.13
CA LYS A 108 3.55 -20.01 30.03
C LYS A 108 2.70 -21.09 29.33
N ASP A 109 2.39 -20.89 28.05
CA ASP A 109 3.27 -21.24 26.91
C ASP A 109 2.60 -20.90 25.56
N LYS A 110 3.45 -20.69 24.54
CA LYS A 110 3.19 -20.32 23.11
C LYS A 110 3.06 -18.83 22.81
N ASP A 111 4.22 -18.19 22.86
CA ASP A 111 4.50 -16.94 22.16
C ASP A 111 4.76 -17.25 20.68
N ASP A 112 3.74 -17.07 19.85
CA ASP A 112 3.90 -16.66 18.47
C ASP A 112 3.18 -15.31 18.35
N GLY A 113 3.83 -14.25 18.84
CA GLY A 113 3.35 -12.89 18.69
C GLY A 113 2.90 -12.60 17.24
N PRO A 114 1.78 -11.88 17.05
CA PRO A 114 1.23 -11.64 15.72
C PRO A 114 2.23 -10.86 14.87
N ARG A 115 2.71 -11.49 13.79
CA ARG A 115 3.59 -10.85 12.80
C ARG A 115 2.88 -9.64 12.20
N HIS A 116 3.54 -8.49 12.25
CA HIS A 116 3.12 -7.30 11.53
C HIS A 116 2.88 -7.63 10.05
N PRO A 117 1.80 -7.11 9.43
CA PRO A 117 1.66 -7.22 7.99
C PRO A 117 2.90 -6.61 7.34
N ASP A 118 3.55 -7.38 6.48
CA ASP A 118 4.69 -6.87 5.74
C ASP A 118 4.24 -5.72 4.82
N ILE A 119 5.20 -4.90 4.39
CA ILE A 119 4.93 -3.77 3.50
C ILE A 119 4.22 -4.19 2.20
N THR A 120 4.40 -5.46 1.80
CA THR A 120 3.73 -6.09 0.67
C THR A 120 2.23 -6.24 0.91
N THR A 121 1.81 -6.64 2.11
CA THR A 121 0.40 -6.76 2.51
C THR A 121 -0.30 -5.40 2.47
N TRP A 122 0.35 -4.36 2.99
CA TRP A 122 -0.18 -2.99 2.96
C TRP A 122 -0.37 -2.47 1.54
N CYS A 123 0.59 -2.74 0.65
CA CYS A 123 0.44 -2.37 -0.74
C CYS A 123 -0.74 -3.04 -1.41
N VAL A 124 -0.89 -4.36 -1.24
CA VAL A 124 -2.02 -5.09 -1.84
C VAL A 124 -3.33 -4.51 -1.35
N ALA A 125 -3.41 -4.17 -0.05
CA ALA A 125 -4.60 -3.56 0.53
C ALA A 125 -4.89 -2.15 -0.02
N VAL A 126 -3.87 -1.31 -0.19
CA VAL A 126 -4.03 0.05 -0.76
C VAL A 126 -4.40 -0.01 -2.25
N ALA A 127 -3.79 -0.92 -3.01
CA ALA A 127 -4.15 -1.12 -4.41
C ALA A 127 -5.60 -1.62 -4.56
N ASP A 128 -6.02 -2.56 -3.71
CA ASP A 128 -7.39 -3.06 -3.67
C ASP A 128 -8.39 -1.97 -3.25
N LEU A 129 -8.03 -1.12 -2.28
CA LEU A 129 -8.83 0.05 -1.89
C LEU A 129 -9.08 0.99 -3.08
N LEU A 130 -8.03 1.34 -3.83
CA LEU A 130 -8.14 2.23 -4.99
C LEU A 130 -9.02 1.66 -6.10
N VAL A 131 -9.02 0.33 -6.27
CA VAL A 131 -9.89 -0.36 -7.21
C VAL A 131 -11.35 -0.36 -6.73
N ARG A 132 -11.58 -0.63 -5.44
CA ARG A 132 -12.93 -0.65 -4.84
C ARG A 132 -13.60 0.73 -4.86
N GLU A 133 -12.85 1.77 -4.59
CA GLU A 133 -13.33 3.17 -4.63
C GLU A 133 -13.42 3.72 -6.06
N GLY A 134 -13.07 2.92 -7.07
CA GLY A 134 -13.17 3.29 -8.48
C GLY A 134 -12.13 4.30 -8.95
N ALA A 135 -11.15 4.64 -8.11
CA ALA A 135 -10.04 5.54 -8.46
C ALA A 135 -9.09 4.92 -9.50
N ILE A 136 -8.96 3.58 -9.51
CA ILE A 136 -8.24 2.85 -10.55
C ILE A 136 -9.23 1.97 -11.32
N VAL A 137 -9.32 2.21 -12.63
CA VAL A 137 -9.98 1.30 -13.57
C VAL A 137 -8.96 0.25 -14.00
N MET A 138 -9.17 -0.99 -13.54
CA MET A 138 -8.29 -2.10 -13.90
C MET A 138 -8.45 -2.46 -15.37
N ARG A 139 -7.33 -2.65 -16.07
CA ARG A 139 -7.34 -3.16 -17.43
C ARG A 139 -7.40 -4.70 -17.43
N PRO A 140 -8.02 -5.35 -18.43
CA PRO A 140 -8.42 -6.76 -18.40
C PRO A 140 -7.30 -7.79 -18.14
N TRP A 141 -6.02 -7.41 -18.25
CA TRP A 141 -4.90 -8.31 -17.92
C TRP A 141 -4.69 -8.52 -16.41
N TRP A 142 -5.42 -7.79 -15.57
CA TRP A 142 -5.52 -7.94 -14.12
C TRP A 142 -6.97 -8.25 -13.78
N GLU A 143 -7.51 -9.41 -14.20
CA GLU A 143 -8.56 -9.97 -13.37
C GLU A 143 -7.85 -10.54 -12.13
N PRO A 144 -8.21 -10.12 -10.90
CA PRO A 144 -7.74 -10.81 -9.72
C PRO A 144 -8.11 -12.28 -9.90
N LEU A 145 -7.12 -13.18 -9.77
CA LEU A 145 -7.36 -14.61 -9.87
C LEU A 145 -8.60 -14.94 -9.04
N PRO A 146 -9.61 -15.61 -9.63
CA PRO A 146 -10.88 -15.83 -8.95
C PRO A 146 -10.60 -16.49 -7.61
N THR A 147 -10.86 -15.74 -6.54
CA THR A 147 -10.80 -16.27 -5.18
C THR A 147 -11.93 -17.27 -5.10
N LYS A 148 -11.59 -18.56 -5.26
CA LYS A 148 -12.50 -19.65 -4.96
C LYS A 148 -12.92 -19.55 -3.49
N ARG A 149 -14.01 -18.85 -3.22
CA ARG A 149 -14.93 -19.15 -2.12
C ARG A 149 -16.17 -19.72 -2.76
N GLY A 150 -16.35 -21.03 -2.60
CA GLY A 150 -17.54 -21.76 -3.06
C GLY A 150 -17.21 -22.86 -4.06
N ALA A 151 -16.75 -23.98 -3.55
CA ALA A 151 -17.11 -25.31 -4.02
C ALA A 151 -17.26 -26.19 -2.78
#